data_AF-A0A4R2G491-F1
#
_entry.id   AF-A0A4R2G491-F1
#
_cell.length_a   1.000
_cell.length_b   1.000
_cell.length_c   1.000
_cell.angle_alpha   90.00
_cell.angle_beta   90.00
_cell.angle_gamma   90.00
#
_symmetry.space_group_name_H-M   'P 1'
#
loop_
_entity.id
_entity.type
_entity.pdbx_description
1 polymer ?
#
loop_
_entity_poly.entity_id
_entity_poly.type
_entity_poly.pdbx_seq_one_letter_code
_entity_poly.pdbx_strand_id
1 'polypeptide(L)'
;MTNTSISKPLLNFLIICFWASIVLFVLQIIVSFRTFFLFHLGIETEPHFLIQAILFMLSTLWIFLFFYTLYFFFKNDRYSKSGIFFFFFHLIYALIYFYRVIWQQKRELVGSYKSEPVLDKSIFIESAENEEINEVEQKEYWRQLWLQSIFELSSIEYQRIKWLDSKNDNPHCSFGEFMNSYFNDTLSDFEYSHYINIYWVSRQEYEIIKEWHAELDKYEAPDNDDYNDEAILNDKKWIRIVKKGEQARNKLFEILKKTEQKYLMDENNKTDYI
;
A
#
# COMPACT_ATOMS: atom_id res chain seq x y z
N MET A 1 -14.91 0.71 -10.02
CA MET A 1 -14.12 -0.49 -10.40
C MET A 1 -13.92 -1.32 -9.15
N THR A 2 -14.24 -2.61 -9.17
CA THR A 2 -13.95 -3.48 -8.02
C THR A 2 -12.55 -4.06 -8.21
N ASN A 3 -11.58 -3.58 -7.44
CA ASN A 3 -10.27 -4.22 -7.37
C ASN A 3 -10.48 -5.68 -6.94
N THR A 4 -10.17 -6.63 -7.81
CA THR A 4 -10.35 -8.05 -7.52
C THR A 4 -9.20 -8.51 -6.63
N SER A 5 -9.28 -8.23 -5.33
CA SER A 5 -8.32 -8.75 -4.35
C SER A 5 -8.68 -10.18 -3.98
N ILE A 6 -7.72 -11.11 -4.12
CA ILE A 6 -7.82 -12.45 -3.55
C ILE A 6 -7.37 -12.32 -2.09
N SER A 7 -8.20 -12.74 -1.14
CA SER A 7 -7.80 -12.67 0.27
C SER A 7 -6.60 -13.59 0.53
N LYS A 8 -5.67 -13.14 1.39
CA LYS A 8 -4.48 -13.93 1.77
C LYS A 8 -4.81 -15.35 2.27
N PRO A 9 -5.86 -15.57 3.11
CA PRO A 9 -6.25 -16.93 3.50
C PRO A 9 -6.67 -17.81 2.32
N LEU A 10 -7.41 -17.25 1.37
CA LEU A 10 -7.84 -17.98 0.17
C LEU A 10 -6.66 -18.33 -0.73
N LEU A 11 -5.72 -17.41 -0.94
CA LEU A 11 -4.51 -17.68 -1.72
C LEU A 11 -3.69 -18.81 -1.10
N ASN A 12 -3.48 -18.78 0.22
CA ASN A 12 -2.75 -19.83 0.93
C ASN A 12 -3.42 -21.20 0.79
N PHE A 13 -4.76 -21.26 0.91
CA PHE A 13 -5.51 -22.50 0.69
C PHE A 13 -5.35 -23.04 -0.74
N LEU A 14 -5.40 -22.16 -1.74
CA LEU A 14 -5.22 -22.57 -3.14
C LEU A 14 -3.81 -23.08 -3.44
N ILE A 15 -2.78 -22.52 -2.80
CA ILE A 15 -1.41 -23.02 -2.89
C ILE A 15 -1.30 -24.45 -2.34
N ILE A 16 -1.97 -24.75 -1.22
CA ILE A 16 -2.05 -26.11 -0.68
C ILE A 16 -2.72 -27.04 -1.70
N CYS A 17 -3.85 -26.61 -2.29
CA CYS A 17 -4.54 -27.38 -3.31
C CYS A 17 -3.66 -27.62 -4.56
N PHE A 18 -2.83 -26.65 -4.94
CA PHE A 18 -1.88 -26.77 -6.04
C PHE A 18 -0.82 -27.85 -5.80
N TRP A 19 -0.18 -27.85 -4.62
CA TRP A 19 0.80 -28.88 -4.30
C TRP A 19 0.16 -30.26 -4.16
N ALA A 20 -1.02 -30.35 -3.54
CA ALA A 20 -1.80 -31.59 -3.47
C ALA A 20 -2.13 -32.14 -4.87
N SER A 21 -2.42 -31.27 -5.83
CA SER A 21 -2.68 -31.63 -7.22
C SER A 21 -1.46 -32.18 -7.93
N ILE A 22 -0.28 -31.62 -7.70
CA ILE A 22 0.99 -32.15 -8.24
C ILE A 22 1.24 -33.55 -7.69
N VAL A 23 1.10 -33.73 -6.37
CA VAL A 23 1.27 -35.03 -5.72
C VAL A 23 0.28 -36.06 -6.28
N LEU A 24 -1.00 -35.68 -6.43
CA LEU A 24 -2.02 -36.53 -7.05
C LEU A 24 -1.62 -36.98 -8.45
N PHE A 25 -1.15 -36.06 -9.28
CA PHE A 25 -0.74 -36.36 -10.66
C PHE A 25 0.40 -37.38 -10.72
N VAL A 26 1.43 -37.19 -9.87
CA VAL A 26 2.55 -38.15 -9.78
C VAL A 26 2.08 -39.52 -9.28
N LEU A 27 1.23 -39.57 -8.24
CA LEU A 27 0.68 -40.82 -7.73
C LEU A 27 -0.15 -41.56 -8.79
N GLN A 28 -0.96 -40.84 -9.58
CA GLN A 28 -1.75 -41.43 -10.66
C GLN A 28 -0.84 -42.05 -11.74
N ILE A 29 0.26 -41.40 -12.10
CA ILE A 29 1.24 -41.96 -13.05
C ILE A 29 1.83 -43.26 -12.50
N ILE A 30 2.26 -43.27 -11.24
CA ILE A 30 2.85 -44.46 -10.59
C ILE A 30 1.85 -45.61 -10.57
N VAL A 31 0.61 -45.35 -10.13
CA VAL A 31 -0.45 -46.36 -10.08
C VAL A 31 -0.75 -46.89 -11.48
N SER A 32 -0.88 -46.01 -12.47
CA SER A 32 -1.16 -46.41 -13.87
C SER A 32 -0.03 -47.27 -14.46
N PHE A 33 1.24 -46.88 -14.23
CA PHE A 33 2.39 -47.63 -14.71
C PHE A 33 2.48 -49.02 -14.05
N ARG A 34 2.25 -49.09 -12.74
CA ARG A 34 2.18 -50.36 -12.00
C ARG A 34 1.08 -51.26 -12.55
N THR A 35 -0.14 -50.73 -12.73
CA THR A 35 -1.27 -51.49 -13.25
C THR A 35 -1.00 -51.98 -14.67
N PHE A 36 -0.44 -51.13 -15.54
CA PHE A 36 -0.05 -51.52 -16.90
C PHE A 36 0.98 -52.65 -16.91
N PHE A 37 2.00 -52.56 -16.06
CA PHE A 37 3.04 -53.59 -15.95
C PHE A 37 2.47 -54.92 -15.45
N LEU A 38 1.63 -54.90 -14.41
CA LEU A 38 0.97 -56.10 -13.86
C LEU A 38 0.04 -56.74 -14.89
N PHE A 39 -0.71 -55.93 -15.63
CA PHE A 39 -1.57 -56.40 -16.73
C PHE A 39 -0.76 -57.11 -17.81
N HIS A 40 0.40 -56.57 -18.20
CA HIS A 40 1.27 -57.21 -19.19
C HIS A 40 1.86 -58.54 -18.71
N LEU A 41 2.02 -58.70 -17.39
CA LEU A 41 2.41 -59.96 -16.76
C LEU A 41 1.23 -60.93 -16.55
N GLY A 42 0.00 -60.55 -16.92
CA GLY A 42 -1.20 -61.37 -16.71
C GLY A 42 -1.63 -61.47 -15.24
N ILE A 43 -1.18 -60.56 -14.38
CA ILE A 43 -1.54 -60.54 -12.95
C ILE A 43 -2.70 -59.57 -12.75
N GLU A 44 -3.86 -60.10 -12.39
CA GLU A 44 -5.00 -59.29 -11.96
C GLU A 44 -4.78 -58.87 -10.49
N THR A 45 -4.72 -57.56 -10.24
CA THR A 45 -4.66 -57.02 -8.88
C THR A 45 -5.72 -55.99 -8.66
N GLU A 46 -6.52 -56.16 -7.63
CA GLU A 46 -7.41 -55.09 -7.17
C GLU A 46 -6.59 -53.97 -6.50
N PRO A 47 -6.95 -52.69 -6.71
CA PRO A 47 -6.28 -51.60 -6.04
C PRO A 47 -6.57 -51.66 -4.54
N HIS A 48 -5.55 -51.49 -3.72
CA HIS A 48 -5.72 -51.46 -2.26
C HIS A 48 -6.66 -50.33 -1.83
N PHE A 49 -7.65 -50.62 -0.99
CA PHE A 49 -8.67 -49.66 -0.54
C PHE A 49 -8.07 -48.33 -0.02
N LEU A 50 -7.00 -48.41 0.78
CA LEU A 50 -6.32 -47.22 1.31
C LEU A 50 -5.75 -46.31 0.21
N ILE A 51 -5.24 -46.88 -0.88
CA ILE A 51 -4.74 -46.10 -2.02
C ILE A 51 -5.90 -45.39 -2.71
N GLN A 52 -7.02 -46.08 -2.91
CA GLN A 52 -8.23 -45.47 -3.49
C GLN A 52 -8.75 -44.32 -2.63
N ALA A 53 -8.77 -44.48 -1.30
CA ALA A 53 -9.21 -43.44 -0.37
C ALA A 53 -8.30 -42.20 -0.42
N ILE A 54 -6.97 -42.38 -0.46
CA ILE A 54 -6.02 -41.26 -0.60
C ILE A 54 -6.22 -40.53 -1.93
N LEU A 55 -6.34 -41.27 -3.03
CA LEU A 55 -6.58 -40.68 -4.35
C LEU A 55 -7.90 -39.90 -4.39
N PHE A 56 -8.94 -40.40 -3.73
CA PHE A 56 -10.22 -39.71 -3.60
C PHE A 56 -10.10 -38.42 -2.78
N MET A 57 -9.41 -38.43 -1.63
CA MET A 57 -9.21 -37.21 -0.85
C MET A 57 -8.43 -36.15 -1.64
N LEU A 58 -7.33 -36.54 -2.28
CA LEU A 58 -6.52 -35.61 -3.06
C LEU A 58 -7.27 -35.08 -4.29
N SER A 59 -8.15 -35.88 -4.91
CA SER A 59 -8.95 -35.43 -6.05
C SER A 59 -9.94 -34.33 -5.67
N THR A 60 -10.48 -34.33 -4.45
CA THR A 60 -11.34 -33.22 -3.99
C THR A 60 -10.61 -31.88 -3.95
N LEU A 61 -9.36 -31.84 -3.47
CA LEU A 61 -8.53 -30.62 -3.46
C LEU A 61 -8.21 -30.14 -4.87
N TRP A 62 -7.93 -31.07 -5.78
CA TRP A 62 -7.73 -30.77 -7.20
C TRP A 62 -8.99 -30.16 -7.83
N ILE A 63 -10.17 -30.71 -7.54
CA ILE A 63 -11.46 -30.19 -8.03
C ILE A 63 -11.67 -28.73 -7.57
N PHE A 64 -11.41 -28.43 -6.30
CA PHE A 64 -11.51 -27.06 -5.78
C PHE A 64 -10.60 -26.09 -6.53
N LEU A 65 -9.32 -26.46 -6.71
CA LEU A 65 -8.38 -25.64 -7.47
C LEU A 65 -8.85 -25.42 -8.91
N PHE A 66 -9.27 -26.50 -9.58
CA PHE A 66 -9.75 -26.44 -10.96
C PHE A 66 -10.93 -25.48 -11.13
N PHE A 67 -11.97 -25.62 -10.31
CA PHE A 67 -13.14 -24.74 -10.40
C PHE A 67 -12.81 -23.29 -10.02
N TYR A 68 -11.93 -23.07 -9.04
CA TYR A 68 -11.50 -21.71 -8.71
C TYR A 68 -10.73 -21.08 -9.88
N THR A 69 -9.80 -21.81 -10.48
CA THR A 69 -9.06 -21.34 -11.65
C THR A 69 -10.00 -21.03 -12.82
N LEU A 70 -10.99 -21.88 -13.06
CA LEU A 70 -12.02 -21.67 -14.08
C LEU A 70 -12.84 -20.40 -13.80
N TYR A 71 -13.32 -20.24 -12.57
CA TYR A 71 -14.05 -19.06 -12.12
C TYR A 71 -13.22 -17.79 -12.34
N PHE A 72 -11.97 -17.80 -11.87
CA PHE A 72 -11.07 -16.67 -11.98
C PHE A 72 -10.78 -16.31 -13.45
N PHE A 73 -10.54 -17.33 -14.28
CA PHE A 73 -10.34 -17.16 -15.72
C PHE A 73 -11.56 -16.50 -16.38
N PHE A 74 -12.77 -17.03 -16.18
CA PHE A 74 -13.97 -16.45 -16.81
C PHE A 74 -14.33 -15.05 -16.29
N LYS A 75 -14.08 -14.79 -15.01
CA LYS A 75 -14.38 -13.50 -14.41
C LYS A 75 -13.39 -12.41 -14.84
N ASN A 76 -12.10 -12.74 -14.87
CA ASN A 76 -11.05 -11.73 -14.97
C ASN A 76 -10.23 -11.80 -16.26
N ASP A 77 -10.25 -12.91 -17.00
CA ASP A 77 -9.29 -13.16 -18.09
C ASP A 77 -9.90 -13.87 -19.32
N ARG A 78 -11.23 -13.81 -19.47
CA ARG A 78 -11.99 -14.55 -20.49
C ARG A 78 -11.58 -14.24 -21.93
N TYR A 79 -10.93 -13.11 -22.16
CA TYR A 79 -10.50 -12.65 -23.48
C TYR A 79 -9.03 -12.95 -23.79
N SER A 80 -8.29 -13.58 -22.88
CA SER A 80 -6.91 -13.91 -23.18
C SER A 80 -6.82 -15.07 -24.18
N LYS A 81 -5.78 -15.05 -25.02
CA LYS A 81 -5.45 -16.12 -25.98
C LYS A 81 -5.28 -17.50 -25.31
N SER A 82 -5.16 -17.52 -23.98
CA SER A 82 -5.14 -18.71 -23.14
C SER A 82 -6.43 -19.51 -23.13
N GLY A 83 -7.57 -18.93 -23.50
CA GLY A 83 -8.86 -19.64 -23.48
C GLY A 83 -8.87 -20.91 -24.34
N ILE A 84 -8.16 -20.90 -25.48
CA ILE A 84 -8.03 -22.07 -26.36
C ILE A 84 -7.26 -23.19 -25.64
N PHE A 85 -6.11 -22.88 -25.05
CA PHE A 85 -5.31 -23.88 -24.32
C PHE A 85 -6.02 -24.39 -23.07
N PHE A 86 -6.77 -23.51 -22.40
CA PHE A 86 -7.61 -23.91 -21.31
C PHE A 86 -8.61 -24.97 -21.81
N PHE A 87 -9.32 -24.73 -22.91
CA PHE A 87 -10.31 -25.66 -23.50
C PHE A 87 -9.78 -27.04 -23.91
N PHE A 88 -8.52 -27.12 -24.38
CA PHE A 88 -7.96 -28.39 -24.87
C PHE A 88 -7.09 -29.12 -23.84
N PHE A 89 -6.53 -28.41 -22.85
CA PHE A 89 -5.56 -28.96 -21.90
C PHE A 89 -5.92 -28.65 -20.44
N HIS A 90 -7.21 -28.64 -20.13
CA HIS A 90 -7.80 -28.24 -18.85
C HIS A 90 -7.01 -28.68 -17.60
N LEU A 91 -6.55 -29.93 -17.52
CA LEU A 91 -5.87 -30.49 -16.34
C LEU A 91 -4.51 -29.85 -16.06
N ILE A 92 -3.59 -29.92 -17.03
CA ILE A 92 -2.23 -29.39 -16.88
C ILE A 92 -2.26 -27.87 -16.98
N TYR A 93 -3.12 -27.33 -17.84
CA TYR A 93 -3.22 -25.91 -18.06
C TYR A 93 -3.80 -25.17 -16.85
N ALA A 94 -4.75 -25.74 -16.11
CA ALA A 94 -5.24 -25.12 -14.87
C ALA A 94 -4.11 -24.95 -13.83
N LEU A 95 -3.21 -25.94 -13.70
CA LEU A 95 -2.05 -25.84 -12.81
C LEU A 95 -1.06 -24.77 -13.29
N ILE A 96 -0.73 -24.78 -14.58
CA ILE A 96 0.18 -23.77 -15.17
C ILE A 96 -0.43 -22.37 -15.04
N TYR A 97 -1.72 -22.23 -15.31
CA TYR A 97 -2.44 -20.97 -15.23
C TYR A 97 -2.50 -20.47 -13.78
N PHE A 98 -2.88 -21.33 -12.83
CA PHE A 98 -2.87 -20.96 -11.42
C PHE A 98 -1.47 -20.49 -11.01
N TYR A 99 -0.44 -21.27 -11.30
CA TYR A 99 0.93 -20.92 -10.96
C TYR A 99 1.35 -19.59 -11.60
N ARG A 100 1.17 -19.42 -12.92
CA ARG A 100 1.68 -18.25 -13.64
C ARG A 100 0.85 -16.99 -13.45
N VAL A 101 -0.48 -17.12 -13.37
CA VAL A 101 -1.41 -15.98 -13.43
C VAL A 101 -1.98 -15.64 -12.06
N ILE A 102 -2.29 -16.64 -11.24
CA ILE A 102 -2.93 -16.41 -9.93
C ILE A 102 -1.88 -16.29 -8.82
N TRP A 103 -0.89 -17.19 -8.79
CA TRP A 103 0.15 -17.21 -7.75
C TRP A 103 1.32 -16.28 -8.08
N GLN A 104 1.97 -16.47 -9.23
CA GLN A 104 3.14 -15.67 -9.62
C GLN A 104 2.79 -14.39 -10.37
N GLN A 105 1.55 -14.27 -10.85
CA GLN A 105 1.00 -13.08 -11.52
C GLN A 105 1.91 -12.49 -12.63
N LYS A 106 2.56 -13.35 -13.42
CA LYS A 106 3.57 -13.00 -14.43
C LYS A 106 3.02 -12.30 -15.68
N ARG A 107 1.74 -11.94 -15.72
CA ARG A 107 1.11 -11.24 -16.85
C ARG A 107 -0.09 -10.41 -16.40
N GLU A 108 -0.36 -9.33 -17.13
CA GLU A 108 -1.57 -8.53 -17.00
C GLU A 108 -2.82 -9.29 -17.47
N LEU A 109 -3.97 -9.00 -16.86
CA LEU A 109 -5.25 -9.61 -17.17
C LEU A 109 -5.86 -8.93 -18.40
N VAL A 110 -6.25 -9.72 -19.41
CA VAL A 110 -6.80 -9.21 -20.67
C VAL A 110 -8.29 -8.91 -20.44
N GLY A 111 -8.57 -7.75 -19.86
CA GLY A 111 -9.93 -7.34 -19.47
C GLY A 111 -10.02 -6.07 -18.62
N SER A 112 -8.91 -5.55 -18.10
CA SER A 112 -8.86 -4.19 -17.55
C SER A 112 -8.91 -3.19 -18.71
N TYR A 113 -10.10 -2.68 -19.03
CA TYR A 113 -10.19 -1.45 -19.82
C TYR A 113 -9.42 -0.35 -19.06
N LYS A 114 -8.43 0.25 -19.72
CA LYS A 114 -7.72 1.43 -19.22
C LYS A 114 -8.75 2.50 -18.86
N SER A 115 -8.95 2.78 -17.58
CA SER A 115 -9.22 4.17 -17.19
C SER A 115 -8.02 4.99 -17.62
N GLU A 116 -8.26 6.17 -18.19
CA GLU A 116 -7.22 7.05 -18.71
C GLU A 116 -6.05 7.24 -17.71
N PRO A 117 -4.80 7.23 -18.19
CA PRO A 117 -3.64 7.27 -17.33
C PRO A 117 -3.45 8.68 -16.79
N VAL A 118 -3.72 8.88 -15.51
CA VAL A 118 -3.11 9.98 -14.75
C VAL A 118 -1.92 9.37 -14.02
N LEU A 119 -0.71 9.64 -14.54
CA LEU A 119 0.61 9.26 -14.03
C LEU A 119 1.02 7.77 -14.11
N ASP A 120 1.64 7.46 -15.24
CA ASP A 120 2.83 6.61 -15.47
C ASP A 120 3.34 5.64 -14.37
N LYS A 121 2.54 4.66 -13.95
CA LYS A 121 3.06 3.40 -13.39
C LYS A 121 2.33 2.19 -13.98
N SER A 122 3.08 1.35 -14.68
CA SER A 122 2.69 -0.02 -15.00
C SER A 122 2.41 -0.78 -13.71
N ILE A 123 1.34 -1.58 -13.70
CA ILE A 123 0.87 -2.29 -12.52
C ILE A 123 1.85 -3.43 -12.23
N PHE A 124 2.87 -3.17 -11.41
CA PHE A 124 3.67 -4.18 -10.74
C PHE A 124 2.93 -4.60 -9.47
N ILE A 125 2.81 -5.92 -9.24
CA ILE A 125 2.36 -6.41 -7.94
C ILE A 125 3.59 -6.52 -7.07
N GLU A 126 3.63 -5.65 -6.08
CA GLU A 126 4.57 -5.66 -4.97
C GLU A 126 4.45 -7.01 -4.26
N SER A 127 5.55 -7.77 -4.17
CA SER A 127 5.63 -8.88 -3.21
C SER A 127 5.37 -8.31 -1.81
N ALA A 128 4.92 -9.11 -0.84
CA ALA A 128 4.70 -8.61 0.54
C ALA A 128 5.94 -7.90 1.14
N GLU A 129 7.14 -8.27 0.68
CA GLU A 129 8.40 -7.60 0.99
C GLU A 129 8.51 -6.22 0.31
N ASN A 130 8.07 -6.08 -0.95
CA ASN A 130 7.98 -4.80 -1.63
C ASN A 130 6.83 -3.92 -1.12
N GLU A 131 5.69 -4.48 -0.70
CA GLU A 131 4.60 -3.73 -0.05
C GLU A 131 5.07 -3.18 1.31
N GLU A 132 5.79 -3.99 2.09
CA GLU A 132 6.37 -3.56 3.36
C GLU A 132 7.47 -2.50 3.15
N ILE A 133 8.35 -2.67 2.17
CA ILE A 133 9.35 -1.66 1.79
C ILE A 133 8.66 -0.37 1.33
N ASN A 134 7.62 -0.46 0.50
CA ASN A 134 6.88 0.69 0.01
C ASN A 134 6.13 1.39 1.14
N GLU A 135 5.52 0.67 2.08
CA GLU A 135 4.86 1.27 3.25
C GLU A 135 5.88 1.98 4.16
N VAL A 136 7.07 1.39 4.38
CA VAL A 136 8.15 2.03 5.14
C VAL A 136 8.63 3.29 4.44
N GLU A 137 8.91 3.24 3.14
CA GLU A 137 9.34 4.41 2.36
C GLU A 137 8.27 5.51 2.32
N GLN A 138 7.00 5.15 2.13
CA GLN A 138 5.86 6.07 2.17
C GLN A 138 5.74 6.73 3.54
N LYS A 139 5.82 5.95 4.62
CA LYS A 139 5.77 6.46 5.99
C LYS A 139 6.94 7.40 6.26
N GLU A 140 8.16 7.04 5.84
CA GLU A 140 9.33 7.89 6.01
C GLU A 140 9.16 9.20 5.26
N TYR A 141 8.77 9.16 3.99
CA TYR A 141 8.51 10.36 3.19
C TYR A 141 7.42 11.24 3.81
N TRP A 142 6.30 10.64 4.21
CA TRP A 142 5.22 11.34 4.89
C TRP A 142 5.68 12.01 6.19
N ARG A 143 6.50 11.31 7.01
CA ARG A 143 7.03 11.87 8.26
C ARG A 143 7.94 13.07 8.02
N GLN A 144 8.69 13.09 6.92
CA GLN A 144 9.51 14.25 6.54
C GLN A 144 8.63 15.46 6.24
N LEU A 145 7.63 15.28 5.37
CA LEU A 145 6.67 16.34 5.02
C LEU A 145 5.93 16.85 6.26
N TRP A 146 5.41 15.94 7.08
CA TRP A 146 4.68 16.26 8.30
C TRP A 146 5.50 17.10 9.28
N LEU A 147 6.75 16.70 9.55
CA LEU A 147 7.63 17.45 10.44
C LEU A 147 8.03 18.80 9.84
N GLN A 148 8.33 18.84 8.54
CA GLN A 148 8.69 20.06 7.84
C GLN A 148 7.53 21.08 7.88
N SER A 149 6.31 20.66 7.57
CA SER A 149 5.13 21.54 7.63
C SER A 149 4.86 22.04 9.05
N ILE A 150 5.08 21.22 10.08
CA ILE A 150 5.02 21.68 11.48
C ILE A 150 6.02 22.82 11.70
N PHE A 151 7.27 22.67 11.25
CA PHE A 151 8.27 23.72 11.39
C PHE A 151 7.86 25.01 10.65
N GLU A 152 7.42 24.89 9.41
CA GLU A 152 7.01 26.00 8.54
C GLU A 152 5.84 26.79 9.14
N LEU A 153 4.84 26.09 9.67
CA LEU A 153 3.65 26.69 10.30
C LEU A 153 3.90 27.18 11.74
N SER A 154 4.99 26.77 12.38
CA SER A 154 5.31 27.11 13.76
C SER A 154 6.50 28.08 13.91
N SER A 155 6.93 28.73 12.84
CA SER A 155 8.10 29.62 12.85
C SER A 155 7.78 30.97 12.23
N ILE A 156 7.46 31.96 13.08
CA ILE A 156 7.02 33.28 12.60
C ILE A 156 8.10 34.01 11.80
N GLU A 157 9.37 33.84 12.19
CA GLU A 157 10.49 34.45 11.46
C GLU A 157 10.70 33.78 10.10
N TYR A 158 10.57 32.46 10.04
CA TYR A 158 10.65 31.74 8.76
C TYR A 158 9.50 32.16 7.82
N GLN A 159 8.28 32.25 8.33
CA GLN A 159 7.12 32.74 7.58
C GLN A 159 7.36 34.16 7.09
N ARG A 160 7.84 35.08 7.94
CA ARG A 160 8.16 36.46 7.54
C ARG A 160 9.20 36.52 6.42
N ILE A 161 10.25 35.71 6.52
CA ILE A 161 11.30 35.63 5.48
C ILE A 161 10.72 35.08 4.18
N LYS A 162 9.89 34.04 4.23
CA LYS A 162 9.39 33.37 3.03
C LYS A 162 8.24 34.10 2.35
N TRP A 163 7.28 34.58 3.13
CA TRP A 163 6.03 35.17 2.65
C TRP A 163 6.19 36.64 2.22
N LEU A 164 7.11 37.38 2.83
CA LEU A 164 7.32 38.81 2.49
C LEU A 164 8.54 39.06 1.59
N ASP A 165 9.25 38.02 1.15
CA ASP A 165 10.37 38.20 0.23
C ASP A 165 9.85 38.46 -1.19
N SER A 166 9.88 39.73 -1.60
CA SER A 166 9.47 40.16 -2.94
C SER A 166 10.35 39.61 -4.07
N LYS A 167 11.49 38.97 -3.76
CA LYS A 167 12.37 38.29 -4.73
C LYS A 167 12.10 36.79 -4.81
N ASN A 168 11.25 36.27 -3.94
CA ASN A 168 10.89 34.87 -3.95
C ASN A 168 9.82 34.64 -5.02
N ASP A 169 10.25 34.21 -6.20
CA ASP A 169 9.35 33.87 -7.30
C ASP A 169 8.65 32.51 -7.10
N ASN A 170 8.90 31.83 -5.98
CA ASN A 170 8.26 30.55 -5.68
C ASN A 170 6.84 30.78 -5.14
N PRO A 171 5.78 30.41 -5.89
CA PRO A 171 4.41 30.59 -5.42
C PRO A 171 4.12 29.81 -4.14
N HIS A 172 4.87 28.74 -3.84
CA HIS A 172 4.71 27.86 -2.67
C HIS A 172 5.17 28.46 -1.34
N CYS A 173 5.29 29.78 -1.24
CA CYS A 173 5.83 30.47 -0.07
C CYS A 173 4.85 31.54 0.45
N SER A 174 3.60 31.15 0.67
CA SER A 174 2.54 31.99 1.24
C SER A 174 1.79 31.24 2.35
N PHE A 175 0.93 31.95 3.08
CA PHE A 175 0.03 31.35 4.06
C PHE A 175 -0.82 30.21 3.46
N GLY A 176 -1.50 30.49 2.35
CA GLY A 176 -2.41 29.52 1.71
C GLY A 176 -1.69 28.24 1.30
N GLU A 177 -0.48 28.34 0.77
CA GLU A 177 0.32 27.20 0.35
C GLU A 177 0.83 26.37 1.54
N PHE A 178 1.22 27.00 2.65
CA PHE A 178 1.64 26.28 3.85
C PHE A 178 0.46 25.52 4.48
N MET A 179 -0.72 26.15 4.54
CA MET A 179 -1.94 25.51 5.01
C MET A 179 -2.36 24.35 4.11
N ASN A 180 -2.33 24.55 2.79
CA ASN A 180 -2.63 23.50 1.80
C ASN A 180 -1.64 22.33 1.90
N SER A 181 -0.34 22.62 2.01
CA SER A 181 0.71 21.60 2.14
C SER A 181 0.51 20.73 3.37
N TYR A 182 0.06 21.33 4.49
CA TYR A 182 -0.21 20.58 5.71
C TYR A 182 -1.54 19.81 5.64
N PHE A 183 -2.67 20.46 5.34
CA PHE A 183 -3.98 19.81 5.41
C PHE A 183 -4.31 18.95 4.19
N ASN A 184 -3.96 19.39 2.99
CA ASN A 184 -4.36 18.71 1.76
C ASN A 184 -3.26 17.77 1.28
N ASP A 185 -2.00 18.21 1.23
CA ASP A 185 -0.93 17.37 0.70
C ASP A 185 -0.46 16.35 1.73
N THR A 186 -0.14 16.80 2.95
CA THR A 186 0.37 15.92 4.01
C THR A 186 -0.76 15.09 4.63
N LEU A 187 -1.86 15.70 5.06
CA LEU A 187 -2.96 14.96 5.70
C LEU A 187 -3.92 14.31 4.70
N SER A 188 -3.83 14.64 3.40
CA SER A 188 -4.62 14.00 2.34
C SER A 188 -6.13 13.91 2.66
N ASP A 189 -6.69 14.98 3.21
CA ASP A 189 -8.09 15.09 3.67
C ASP A 189 -8.52 14.11 4.79
N PHE A 190 -7.58 13.35 5.38
CA PHE A 190 -7.87 12.52 6.53
C PHE A 190 -7.86 13.34 7.82
N GLU A 191 -8.75 12.99 8.75
CA GLU A 191 -8.64 13.49 10.12
C GLU A 191 -7.27 13.14 10.70
N TYR A 192 -6.67 14.03 11.50
CA TYR A 192 -5.38 13.75 12.13
C TYR A 192 -5.38 12.48 13.00
N SER A 193 -6.55 12.09 13.51
CA SER A 193 -6.78 10.82 14.22
C SER A 193 -6.48 9.59 13.35
N HIS A 194 -6.51 9.68 12.02
CA HIS A 194 -6.16 8.58 11.12
C HIS A 194 -4.71 8.11 11.33
N TYR A 195 -3.77 9.04 11.46
CA TYR A 195 -2.34 8.74 11.51
C TYR A 195 -1.88 8.08 12.82
N ILE A 196 -2.68 8.19 13.90
CA ILE A 196 -2.48 7.39 15.11
C ILE A 196 -2.96 5.94 14.90
N ASN A 197 -4.04 5.74 14.15
CA ASN A 197 -4.68 4.44 13.95
C ASN A 197 -3.83 3.53 13.05
N ILE A 198 -3.11 4.12 12.09
CA ILE A 198 -2.16 3.41 11.22
C ILE A 198 -0.72 3.41 11.78
N TYR A 199 -0.51 3.90 13.01
CA TYR A 199 0.80 3.92 13.68
C TYR A 199 1.90 4.73 12.95
N TRP A 200 1.52 5.72 12.16
CA TRP A 200 2.48 6.65 11.53
C TRP A 200 2.90 7.76 12.50
N VAL A 201 1.99 8.13 13.40
CA VAL A 201 2.20 9.02 14.54
C VAL A 201 1.98 8.21 15.83
N SER A 202 2.90 8.31 16.77
CA SER A 202 2.74 7.72 18.09
C SER A 202 1.70 8.48 18.92
N ARG A 203 1.15 7.82 19.94
CA ARG A 203 0.19 8.47 20.84
C ARG A 203 0.77 9.71 21.52
N GLN A 204 2.05 9.69 21.88
CA GLN A 204 2.69 10.82 22.52
C GLN A 204 2.84 12.02 21.56
N GLU A 205 3.28 11.78 20.32
CA GLU A 205 3.36 12.81 19.28
C GLU A 205 1.98 13.41 18.97
N TYR A 206 0.94 12.57 18.86
CA TYR A 206 -0.43 13.02 18.64
C TYR A 206 -0.90 13.95 19.76
N GLU A 207 -0.71 13.55 21.01
CA GLU A 207 -1.11 14.33 22.18
C GLU A 207 -0.40 15.69 22.28
N ILE A 208 0.85 15.78 21.82
CA ILE A 208 1.61 17.04 21.75
C ILE A 208 1.01 18.00 20.71
N ILE A 209 0.56 17.47 19.57
CA ILE A 209 0.17 18.26 18.39
C ILE A 209 -1.32 18.57 18.32
N LYS A 210 -2.18 17.69 18.85
CA LYS A 210 -3.64 17.73 18.63
C LYS A 210 -4.29 19.09 18.92
N GLU A 211 -3.86 19.77 19.97
CA GLU A 211 -4.46 21.05 20.35
C GLU A 211 -3.97 22.22 19.50
N TRP A 212 -2.76 22.13 18.95
CA TRP A 212 -2.27 23.11 17.98
C TRP A 212 -2.94 22.88 16.62
N HIS A 213 -2.99 21.63 16.15
CA HIS A 213 -3.69 21.24 14.93
C HIS A 213 -5.15 21.72 14.93
N ALA A 214 -5.88 21.51 16.04
CA ALA A 214 -7.27 21.95 16.15
C ALA A 214 -7.47 23.47 16.21
N GLU A 215 -6.45 24.25 16.63
CA GLU A 215 -6.51 25.72 16.53
C GLU A 215 -6.16 26.18 15.11
N LEU A 216 -5.22 25.50 14.46
CA LEU A 216 -4.81 25.78 13.09
C LEU A 216 -5.97 25.54 12.10
N ASP A 217 -6.68 24.43 12.22
CA ASP A 217 -7.84 24.05 11.39
C ASP A 217 -9.01 25.04 11.48
N LYS A 218 -9.11 25.77 12.59
CA LYS A 218 -10.18 26.77 12.84
C LYS A 218 -9.75 28.20 12.54
N TYR A 219 -8.53 28.41 12.09
CA TYR A 219 -8.04 29.74 11.82
C TYR A 219 -8.67 30.26 10.53
N GLU A 220 -9.19 31.49 10.60
CA GLU A 220 -9.70 32.24 9.46
C GLU A 220 -8.82 33.48 9.29
N ALA A 221 -8.32 33.71 8.09
CA ALA A 221 -7.50 34.89 7.80
C ALA A 221 -8.28 36.20 8.02
N PRO A 222 -7.61 37.30 8.39
CA PRO A 222 -8.23 38.61 8.48
C PRO A 222 -8.97 38.97 7.20
N ASP A 223 -10.19 39.50 7.34
CA ASP A 223 -11.08 39.87 6.23
C ASP A 223 -11.39 38.72 5.24
N ASN A 224 -11.14 37.47 5.62
CA ASN A 224 -11.21 36.27 4.76
C ASN A 224 -10.30 36.37 3.52
N ASP A 225 -9.15 37.05 3.64
CA ASP A 225 -8.16 37.18 2.58
C ASP A 225 -6.91 36.35 2.89
N ASP A 226 -6.90 35.12 2.39
CA ASP A 226 -5.78 34.17 2.55
C ASP A 226 -4.52 34.55 1.74
N TYR A 227 -4.59 35.61 0.92
CA TYR A 227 -3.48 36.09 0.09
C TYR A 227 -2.74 37.28 0.72
N ASN A 228 -3.29 37.87 1.79
CA ASN A 228 -2.68 39.00 2.48
C ASN A 228 -1.74 38.53 3.59
N ASP A 229 -0.59 37.99 3.19
CA ASP A 229 0.42 37.44 4.10
C ASP A 229 0.85 38.46 5.17
N GLU A 230 0.95 39.75 4.84
CA GLU A 230 1.29 40.80 5.81
C GLU A 230 0.20 40.98 6.87
N ALA A 231 -1.07 40.97 6.51
CA ALA A 231 -2.17 41.04 7.47
C ALA A 231 -2.18 39.81 8.39
N ILE A 232 -1.95 38.62 7.84
CA ILE A 232 -1.90 37.36 8.59
C ILE A 232 -0.72 37.35 9.58
N LEU A 233 0.47 37.75 9.15
CA LEU A 233 1.66 37.84 10.01
C LEU A 233 1.51 38.84 11.16
N ASN A 234 0.59 39.80 11.02
CA ASN A 234 0.27 40.79 12.06
C ASN A 234 -0.99 40.41 12.87
N ASP A 235 -1.70 39.34 12.52
CA ASP A 235 -2.87 38.89 13.28
C ASP A 235 -2.44 38.28 14.62
N LYS A 236 -3.00 38.81 15.70
CA LYS A 236 -2.80 38.31 17.06
C LYS A 236 -3.27 36.86 17.23
N LYS A 237 -4.32 36.43 16.50
CA LYS A 237 -4.76 35.04 16.53
C LYS A 237 -3.71 34.13 15.90
N TRP A 238 -3.22 34.47 14.71
CA TRP A 238 -2.16 33.73 14.04
C TRP A 238 -0.90 33.62 14.90
N ILE A 239 -0.39 34.73 15.41
CA ILE A 239 0.80 34.77 16.27
C ILE A 239 0.64 33.85 17.50
N ARG A 240 -0.57 33.80 18.10
CA ARG A 240 -0.86 32.89 19.21
C ARG A 240 -0.78 31.42 18.77
N ILE A 241 -1.33 31.07 17.62
CA ILE A 241 -1.30 29.72 17.06
C ILE A 241 0.13 29.31 16.75
N VAL A 242 0.92 30.17 16.10
CA VAL A 242 2.33 29.94 15.80
C VAL A 242 3.13 29.69 17.08
N LYS A 243 2.93 30.49 18.12
CA LYS A 243 3.57 30.30 19.42
C LYS A 243 3.21 28.97 20.08
N LYS A 244 1.93 28.55 19.97
CA LYS A 244 1.49 27.24 20.47
C LYS A 244 2.14 26.10 19.66
N GLY A 245 2.25 26.27 18.35
CA GLY A 245 2.95 25.36 17.46
C GLY A 245 4.43 25.25 17.82
N GLU A 246 5.10 26.36 18.11
CA GLU A 246 6.51 26.36 18.51
C GLU A 246 6.72 25.56 19.80
N GLN A 247 5.83 25.71 20.79
CA GLN A 247 5.86 24.91 22.01
C GLN A 247 5.64 23.42 21.72
N ALA A 248 4.70 23.08 20.84
CA ALA A 248 4.45 21.70 20.44
C ALA A 248 5.65 21.11 19.68
N ARG A 249 6.23 21.87 18.75
CA ARG A 249 7.45 21.52 18.01
C ARG A 249 8.61 21.24 18.95
N ASN A 250 8.83 22.09 19.96
CA ASN A 250 9.93 21.88 20.92
C ASN A 250 9.72 20.61 21.75
N LYS A 251 8.48 20.32 22.18
CA LYS A 251 8.14 19.05 22.86
C LYS A 251 8.32 17.84 21.94
N LEU A 252 7.94 17.95 20.66
CA LEU A 252 8.19 16.91 19.67
C LEU A 252 9.70 16.66 19.51
N PHE A 253 10.48 17.73 19.40
CA PHE A 253 11.92 17.66 19.23
C PHE A 253 12.59 16.81 20.33
N GLU A 254 12.15 16.95 21.58
CA GLU A 254 12.66 16.19 22.72
C GLU A 254 12.42 14.67 22.63
N ILE A 255 11.36 14.23 21.93
CA ILE A 255 10.96 12.81 21.87
C ILE A 255 11.29 12.14 20.54
N LEU A 256 11.56 12.92 19.49
CA LEU A 256 11.88 12.41 18.17
C LEU A 256 13.29 11.80 18.10
N LYS A 257 13.50 10.91 17.13
CA LYS A 257 14.82 10.40 16.81
C LYS A 257 15.69 11.52 16.26
N LYS A 258 17.01 11.48 16.53
CA LYS A 258 17.98 12.44 15.98
C LYS A 258 17.91 12.60 14.45
N THR A 259 17.62 11.51 13.73
CA THR A 259 17.50 11.53 12.27
C THR A 259 16.31 12.35 11.77
N GLU A 260 15.29 12.53 12.61
CA GLU A 260 14.05 13.24 12.28
C GLU A 260 14.04 14.68 12.80
N GLN A 261 14.75 14.94 13.89
CA GLN A 261 14.92 16.27 14.48
C GLN A 261 15.35 17.35 13.47
N LYS A 262 16.14 16.97 12.46
CA LYS A 262 16.60 17.88 11.40
C LYS A 262 15.46 18.48 10.55
N TYR A 263 14.28 17.87 10.52
CA TYR A 263 13.11 18.37 9.78
C TYR A 263 12.32 19.40 10.59
N LEU A 264 12.59 19.55 11.89
CA LEU A 264 11.99 20.56 12.75
C LEU A 264 12.84 21.85 12.86
N MET A 265 13.90 21.97 12.05
CA MET A 265 14.87 23.04 12.12
C MET A 265 15.03 23.70 10.75
N ASP A 266 15.29 25.01 10.76
CA ASP A 266 15.71 25.73 9.55
C ASP A 266 17.05 25.16 9.06
N GLU A 267 17.18 24.94 7.75
CA GLU A 267 18.44 24.54 7.14
C GLU A 267 19.57 25.54 7.41
N ASN A 268 19.23 26.83 7.57
CA ASN A 268 20.19 27.88 7.90
C ASN A 268 20.71 27.79 9.35
N ASN A 269 20.05 27.05 10.24
CA ASN A 269 20.48 26.82 11.63
C ASN A 269 21.17 25.45 11.83
N LYS A 270 21.35 24.65 10.78
CA LYS A 270 22.00 23.33 10.87
C LYS A 270 23.49 23.42 11.25
N THR A 271 24.14 24.57 11.06
CA THR A 271 25.58 24.77 11.32
C THR A 271 25.97 24.82 12.80
N ASP A 272 25.04 25.04 13.72
CA ASP A 272 25.36 25.17 15.15
C ASP A 272 25.32 23.84 15.92
N TYR A 273 24.94 22.73 15.26
CA TYR A 273 24.71 21.43 15.89
C TYR A 273 25.51 20.26 15.28
N ILE A 274 26.54 20.56 14.47
CA ILE A 274 27.56 19.60 14.01
C ILE A 274 28.86 19.86 14.78
#